data_AF-A0A6I6A7F3-F1
#
_entry.id   AF-A0A6I6A7F3-F1
#
_cell.length_a   1.000
_cell.length_b   1.000
_cell.length_c   1.000
_cell.angle_alpha   90.00
_cell.angle_beta   90.00
_cell.angle_gamma   90.00
#
_symmetry.space_group_name_H-M   'P 1'
#
loop_
_entity.id
_entity.type
_entity.pdbx_description
1 polymer ?
#
loop_
_entity_poly.entity_id
_entity_poly.type
_entity_poly.pdbx_seq_one_letter_code
_entity_poly.pdbx_strand_id
1 'polypeptide(L)'
;MSFIPATHTTETLTKRFSDPVINSVIDVFKYFVGTTAELETIIDVSDAPRHLLSSAIEVNGPGKGIVVVNVPRDLVSRAVALLIDETLAEDEHVLTDFACELSNMIAGQAKKAVDHMGFQLGHPTLIETEQIDTLYPPEAGSKCGIFQTGIGEIAVYFGFVGQLGEILDQEGPEAEKKRLLVVDPDELSCALFKGLLHERYQVQTASTVEEAFMDSALNEPDLILLEIDADHGHQAEAVRQIKESPLMENVEILVITSNRSTTAIIQAFNHGAADYILKTDFTKQILIGKIERALGRTPVVKEVVTTTK
;
A
#
# COMPACT_ATOMS: atom_id res chain seq x y z
N MET A 1 -17.11 -5.65 -25.28
CA MET A 1 -17.09 -4.32 -24.64
C MET A 1 -18.23 -4.25 -23.64
N SER A 2 -17.92 -4.52 -22.37
CA SER A 2 -18.87 -4.36 -21.27
C SER A 2 -18.67 -2.97 -20.70
N PHE A 3 -19.64 -2.08 -20.86
CA PHE A 3 -19.62 -0.76 -20.23
C PHE A 3 -19.70 -0.95 -18.70
N ILE A 4 -18.63 -0.60 -17.99
CA ILE A 4 -18.67 -0.49 -16.53
C ILE A 4 -19.43 0.81 -16.21
N PRO A 5 -20.52 0.77 -15.42
CA PRO A 5 -21.25 1.98 -15.05
C PRO A 5 -20.34 2.96 -14.31
N ALA A 6 -20.45 4.26 -14.60
CA ALA A 6 -19.67 5.32 -13.96
C ALA A 6 -19.79 5.32 -12.42
N THR A 7 -20.85 4.75 -11.85
CA THR A 7 -20.99 4.59 -10.40
C THR A 7 -20.04 3.55 -9.81
N HIS A 8 -19.82 2.44 -10.50
CA HIS A 8 -18.93 1.35 -10.05
C HIS A 8 -17.46 1.78 -10.00
N THR A 9 -17.08 2.68 -10.91
CA THR A 9 -15.70 3.15 -11.05
C THR A 9 -15.32 4.17 -9.98
N THR A 10 -16.26 5.05 -9.62
CA THR A 10 -16.08 6.07 -8.58
C THR A 10 -16.00 5.41 -7.21
N GLU A 11 -16.84 4.39 -6.95
CA GLU A 11 -16.83 3.64 -5.70
C GLU A 11 -15.52 2.86 -5.49
N THR A 12 -14.99 2.24 -6.55
CA THR A 12 -13.72 1.51 -6.51
C THR A 12 -12.52 2.44 -6.29
N LEU A 13 -12.51 3.60 -6.95
CA LEU A 13 -11.46 4.61 -6.79
C LEU A 13 -11.47 5.21 -5.37
N THR A 14 -12.67 5.53 -4.87
CA THR A 14 -12.89 6.07 -3.53
C THR A 14 -12.38 5.08 -2.48
N LYS A 15 -12.73 3.80 -2.59
CA LYS A 15 -12.25 2.76 -1.67
C LYS A 15 -10.73 2.58 -1.70
N ARG A 16 -10.13 2.54 -2.90
CA ARG A 16 -8.68 2.36 -3.07
C ARG A 16 -7.90 3.50 -2.42
N PHE A 17 -8.43 4.72 -2.48
CA PHE A 17 -7.78 5.89 -1.90
C PHE A 17 -8.12 6.09 -0.42
N SER A 18 -9.34 5.75 0.04
CA SER A 18 -9.75 5.96 1.42
C SER A 18 -8.93 5.14 2.42
N ASP A 19 -8.58 3.89 2.09
CA ASP A 19 -7.85 3.01 3.00
C ASP A 19 -6.49 3.59 3.46
N PRO A 20 -5.59 4.07 2.56
CA PRO A 20 -4.37 4.78 2.95
C PRO A 20 -4.59 5.99 3.85
N VAL A 21 -5.60 6.80 3.58
CA VAL A 21 -5.85 8.01 4.37
C VAL A 21 -6.44 7.66 5.73
N ILE A 22 -7.34 6.68 5.79
CA ILE A 22 -7.90 6.15 7.04
C ILE A 22 -6.77 5.69 7.96
N ASN A 23 -5.83 4.90 7.44
CA ASN A 23 -4.68 4.44 8.22
C ASN A 23 -3.78 5.60 8.68
N SER A 24 -3.65 6.65 7.86
CA SER A 24 -2.86 7.83 8.21
C SER A 24 -3.43 8.59 9.41
N VAL A 25 -4.76 8.65 9.54
CA VAL A 25 -5.42 9.22 10.74
C VAL A 25 -5.07 8.38 11.98
N ILE A 26 -5.22 7.06 11.87
CA ILE A 26 -4.96 6.13 12.97
C ILE A 26 -3.50 6.27 13.46
N ASP A 27 -2.55 6.28 12.54
CA ASP A 27 -1.13 6.39 12.87
C ASP A 27 -0.77 7.75 13.49
N VAL A 28 -1.35 8.85 13.00
CA VAL A 28 -1.09 10.17 13.57
C VAL A 28 -1.58 10.26 15.02
N PHE A 29 -2.79 9.79 15.30
CA PHE A 29 -3.31 9.80 16.68
C PHE A 29 -2.50 8.88 17.60
N LYS A 30 -2.15 7.68 17.12
CA LYS A 30 -1.39 6.70 17.90
C LYS A 30 0.01 7.18 18.24
N TYR A 31 0.76 7.68 17.25
CA TYR A 31 2.19 7.93 17.41
C TYR A 31 2.53 9.37 17.80
N PHE A 32 1.66 10.35 17.52
CA PHE A 32 1.95 11.75 17.81
C PHE A 32 1.03 12.34 18.87
N VAL A 33 -0.27 12.06 18.80
CA VAL A 33 -1.22 12.54 19.82
C VAL A 33 -1.15 11.67 21.09
N GLY A 34 -0.74 10.41 20.96
CA GLY A 34 -0.67 9.46 22.07
C GLY A 34 -2.03 8.92 22.50
N THR A 35 -3.02 8.92 21.60
CA THR A 35 -4.37 8.40 21.84
C THR A 35 -4.77 7.42 20.74
N THR A 36 -5.79 6.60 20.98
CA THR A 36 -6.33 5.72 19.94
C THR A 36 -7.22 6.54 19.00
N ALA A 37 -7.29 6.10 17.74
CA ALA A 37 -8.32 6.52 16.79
C ALA A 37 -8.86 5.24 16.11
N GLU A 38 -10.17 5.07 16.13
CA GLU A 38 -10.85 3.92 15.54
C GLU A 38 -11.90 4.42 14.55
N LEU A 39 -11.87 3.88 13.32
CA LEU A 39 -12.91 4.16 12.33
C LEU A 39 -14.21 3.52 12.80
N GLU A 40 -15.19 4.34 13.16
CA GLU A 40 -16.50 3.90 13.64
C GLU A 40 -17.41 3.51 12.48
N THR A 41 -17.50 4.38 11.47
CA THR A 41 -18.39 4.18 10.33
C THR A 41 -17.94 4.97 9.10
N ILE A 42 -18.42 4.55 7.93
CA ILE A 42 -18.31 5.30 6.67
C ILE A 42 -19.74 5.61 6.19
N ILE A 43 -20.02 6.90 6.02
CA ILE A 43 -21.33 7.42 5.60
C ILE A 43 -21.21 8.29 4.35
N ASP A 44 -22.33 8.66 3.74
CA ASP A 44 -22.36 9.66 2.68
C ASP A 44 -22.07 11.06 3.25
N VAL A 45 -21.32 11.89 2.50
CA VAL A 45 -20.94 13.24 2.97
C VAL A 45 -22.15 14.12 3.27
N SER A 46 -23.29 13.89 2.62
CA SER A 46 -24.54 14.60 2.90
C SER A 46 -25.03 14.41 4.34
N ASP A 47 -24.73 13.25 4.94
CA ASP A 47 -25.18 12.86 6.29
C ASP A 47 -24.11 13.12 7.36
N ALA A 48 -22.95 13.66 6.96
CA ALA A 48 -21.80 13.80 7.83
C ALA A 48 -21.88 14.99 8.80
N PRO A 49 -21.21 14.89 9.96
CA PRO A 49 -21.18 15.97 10.94
C PRO A 49 -20.59 17.25 10.35
N ARG A 50 -21.16 18.40 10.70
CA ARG A 50 -20.74 19.70 10.14
C ARG A 50 -19.92 20.45 11.17
N HIS A 51 -18.66 20.73 10.83
CA HIS A 51 -17.82 21.62 11.62
C HIS A 51 -17.18 22.67 10.73
N LEU A 52 -17.05 23.88 11.27
CA LEU A 52 -16.57 25.04 10.54
C LEU A 52 -15.11 24.90 10.08
N LEU A 53 -14.23 24.36 10.93
CA LEU A 53 -12.79 24.28 10.65
C LEU A 53 -12.42 22.94 10.01
N SER A 54 -11.88 22.99 8.80
CA SER A 54 -11.38 21.81 8.09
C SER A 54 -10.13 22.12 7.28
N SER A 55 -9.39 21.10 6.89
CA SER A 55 -8.27 21.22 5.96
C SER A 55 -8.59 20.48 4.67
N ALA A 56 -8.62 21.20 3.56
CA ALA A 56 -8.79 20.63 2.23
C ALA A 56 -7.43 20.31 1.60
N ILE A 57 -7.35 19.14 0.97
CA ILE A 57 -6.16 18.62 0.32
C ILE A 57 -6.59 18.19 -1.08
N GLU A 58 -6.10 18.89 -2.09
CA GLU A 58 -6.32 18.48 -3.47
C GLU A 58 -5.61 17.15 -3.76
N VAL A 59 -6.31 16.27 -4.47
CA VAL A 59 -5.76 15.02 -4.95
C VAL A 59 -5.84 15.00 -6.46
N ASN A 60 -4.69 14.72 -7.09
CA ASN A 60 -4.56 14.55 -8.53
C ASN A 60 -4.00 13.15 -8.84
N GLY A 61 -4.04 12.74 -10.11
CA GLY A 61 -3.55 11.44 -10.58
C GLY A 61 -4.63 10.64 -11.32
N PRO A 62 -4.84 9.34 -11.01
CA PRO A 62 -5.87 8.49 -11.61
C PRO A 62 -7.32 8.98 -11.43
N GLY A 63 -7.53 9.98 -10.60
CA GLY A 63 -8.73 10.78 -10.55
C GLY A 63 -8.41 12.13 -9.94
N LYS A 64 -9.32 13.09 -10.09
CA LYS A 64 -9.22 14.39 -9.44
C LYS A 64 -10.23 14.44 -8.29
N GLY A 65 -9.78 14.86 -7.12
CA GLY A 65 -10.66 14.91 -5.96
C GLY A 65 -10.12 15.79 -4.86
N ILE A 66 -10.85 15.80 -3.76
CA ILE A 66 -10.48 16.53 -2.56
C ILE A 66 -10.59 15.59 -1.37
N VAL A 67 -9.58 15.60 -0.53
CA VAL A 67 -9.67 15.04 0.82
C VAL A 67 -9.88 16.20 1.75
N VAL A 68 -10.89 16.11 2.60
CA VAL A 68 -11.08 17.10 3.66
C VAL A 68 -10.86 16.41 4.98
N VAL A 69 -9.96 16.93 5.80
CA VAL A 69 -9.80 16.51 7.18
C VAL A 69 -10.55 17.51 8.03
N ASN A 70 -11.65 17.07 8.64
CA ASN A 70 -12.31 17.87 9.65
C ASN A 70 -11.44 17.92 10.89
N VAL A 71 -11.33 19.08 11.54
CA VAL A 71 -10.64 19.14 12.83
C VAL A 71 -11.49 19.93 13.81
N PRO A 72 -12.39 19.26 14.58
CA PRO A 72 -13.26 19.95 15.51
C PRO A 72 -12.46 20.73 16.55
N ARG A 73 -12.87 21.98 16.82
CA ARG A 73 -12.21 22.86 17.80
C ARG A 73 -12.06 22.19 19.17
N ASP A 74 -13.08 21.45 19.62
CA ASP A 74 -13.05 20.75 20.90
C ASP A 74 -12.00 19.63 20.94
N LEU A 75 -11.77 18.95 19.81
CA LEU A 75 -10.71 17.94 19.69
C LEU A 75 -9.34 18.62 19.74
N VAL A 76 -9.16 19.72 19.00
CA VAL A 76 -7.90 20.50 19.00
C VAL A 76 -7.59 21.03 20.40
N SER A 77 -8.58 21.61 21.07
CA SER A 77 -8.44 22.14 22.43
C SER A 77 -7.98 21.06 23.41
N ARG A 78 -8.58 19.86 23.35
CA ARG A 78 -8.13 18.71 24.16
C ARG A 78 -6.74 18.22 23.76
N ALA A 79 -6.39 18.23 22.48
CA ALA A 79 -5.05 17.87 22.00
C ALA A 79 -3.98 18.85 22.50
N VAL A 80 -4.25 20.16 22.45
CA VAL A 80 -3.35 21.22 22.95
C VAL A 80 -3.18 21.10 24.46
N ALA A 81 -4.27 20.88 25.20
CA ALA A 81 -4.19 20.64 26.65
C ALA A 81 -3.35 19.40 27.00
N LEU A 82 -3.44 18.35 26.19
CA LEU A 82 -2.72 17.09 26.40
C LEU A 82 -1.23 17.18 26.06
N LEU A 83 -0.88 17.87 24.97
CA LEU A 83 0.45 17.83 24.35
C LEU A 83 1.31 19.07 24.63
N ILE A 84 0.68 20.23 24.85
CA ILE A 84 1.35 21.52 24.98
C ILE A 84 1.16 22.05 26.40
N ASP A 85 -0.03 22.60 26.69
CA ASP A 85 -0.37 23.21 27.98
C ASP A 85 -1.89 23.46 28.06
N GLU A 86 -2.51 23.15 29.19
CA GLU A 86 -3.95 23.37 29.44
C GLU A 86 -4.34 24.85 29.36
N THR A 87 -3.44 25.77 29.73
CA THR A 87 -3.70 27.22 29.67
C THR A 87 -3.76 27.76 28.25
N LEU A 88 -3.20 27.04 27.27
CA LEU A 88 -3.23 27.41 25.85
C LEU A 88 -4.41 26.78 25.10
N ALA A 89 -5.19 25.91 25.74
CA ALA A 89 -6.30 25.19 25.13
C ALA A 89 -7.50 26.08 24.72
N GLU A 90 -7.47 27.36 25.09
CA GLU A 90 -8.46 28.37 24.70
C GLU A 90 -7.87 29.45 23.76
N ASP A 91 -6.56 29.44 23.49
CA ASP A 91 -5.91 30.44 22.62
C ASP A 91 -6.15 30.12 21.15
N GLU A 92 -6.95 30.95 20.47
CA GLU A 92 -7.41 30.68 19.11
C GLU A 92 -6.26 30.62 18.08
N HIS A 93 -5.14 31.33 18.30
CA HIS A 93 -3.98 31.23 17.42
C HIS A 93 -3.29 29.89 17.58
N VAL A 94 -3.10 29.43 18.82
CA VAL A 94 -2.52 28.11 19.11
C VAL A 94 -3.40 26.98 18.57
N LEU A 95 -4.72 27.09 18.75
CA LEU A 95 -5.66 26.10 18.24
C LEU A 95 -5.62 26.01 16.71
N THR A 96 -5.60 27.16 16.02
CA THR A 96 -5.54 27.20 14.55
C THR A 96 -4.22 26.61 14.02
N ASP A 97 -3.09 26.97 14.63
CA ASP A 97 -1.77 26.46 14.25
C ASP A 97 -1.69 24.94 14.49
N PHE A 98 -2.18 24.46 15.63
CA PHE A 98 -2.22 23.03 15.92
C PHE A 98 -3.11 22.26 14.94
N ALA A 99 -4.29 22.81 14.61
CA ALA A 99 -5.18 22.21 13.61
C ALA A 99 -4.50 22.09 12.24
N CYS A 100 -3.74 23.11 11.84
CA CYS A 100 -2.94 23.08 10.61
C CYS A 100 -1.84 22.02 10.67
N GLU A 101 -1.08 21.94 11.75
CA GLU A 101 -0.01 20.95 11.92
C GLU A 101 -0.56 19.52 11.95
N LEU A 102 -1.65 19.28 12.69
CA LEU A 102 -2.30 17.97 12.71
C LEU A 102 -2.76 17.56 11.30
N SER A 103 -3.33 18.50 10.55
CA SER A 103 -3.73 18.27 9.16
C SER A 103 -2.53 18.00 8.25
N ASN A 104 -1.44 18.74 8.41
CA ASN A 104 -0.18 18.52 7.68
C ASN A 104 0.42 17.14 7.96
N MET A 105 0.35 16.68 9.21
CA MET A 105 0.84 15.36 9.59
C MET A 105 0.00 14.25 8.96
N ILE A 106 -1.33 14.34 9.00
CA ILE A 106 -2.24 13.39 8.35
C ILE A 106 -2.00 13.38 6.84
N ALA A 107 -1.92 14.56 6.22
CA ALA A 107 -1.64 14.69 4.79
C ALA A 107 -0.27 14.14 4.40
N GLY A 108 0.76 14.38 5.22
CA GLY A 108 2.11 13.89 4.99
C GLY A 108 2.21 12.37 5.05
N GLN A 109 1.53 11.74 6.01
CA GLN A 109 1.43 10.28 6.08
C GLN A 109 0.63 9.71 4.92
N ALA A 110 -0.52 10.33 4.61
CA ALA A 110 -1.36 9.93 3.48
C ALA A 110 -0.60 10.03 2.16
N LYS A 111 0.15 11.12 1.96
CA LYS A 111 0.98 11.33 0.76
C LYS A 111 1.99 10.21 0.59
N LYS A 112 2.74 9.86 1.63
CA LYS A 112 3.66 8.71 1.60
C LYS A 112 2.94 7.40 1.27
N ALA A 113 1.75 7.21 1.83
CA ALA A 113 0.96 6.00 1.65
C ALA A 113 0.38 5.87 0.23
N VAL A 114 0.15 6.96 -0.50
CA VAL A 114 -0.44 6.91 -1.86
C VAL A 114 0.51 7.27 -2.99
N ASP A 115 1.73 7.75 -2.71
CA ASP A 115 2.70 8.18 -3.73
C ASP A 115 2.97 7.08 -4.78
N HIS A 116 3.13 5.85 -4.31
CA HIS A 116 3.33 4.67 -5.15
C HIS A 116 2.07 4.20 -5.91
N MET A 117 0.92 4.80 -5.64
CA MET A 117 -0.38 4.47 -6.26
C MET A 117 -0.71 5.42 -7.42
N GLY A 118 0.19 6.34 -7.78
CA GLY A 118 0.00 7.33 -8.84
C GLY A 118 -0.82 8.55 -8.42
N PHE A 119 -1.30 8.59 -7.18
CA PHE A 119 -1.97 9.76 -6.62
C PHE A 119 -0.96 10.77 -6.11
N GLN A 120 -1.27 12.06 -6.31
CA GLN A 120 -0.48 13.18 -5.84
C GLN A 120 -1.34 14.04 -4.92
N LEU A 121 -0.93 14.15 -3.66
CA LEU A 121 -1.56 15.04 -2.69
C LEU A 121 -0.87 16.41 -2.74
N GLY A 122 -1.71 17.44 -2.88
CA GLY A 122 -1.34 18.84 -2.73
C GLY A 122 -1.04 19.20 -1.27
N HIS A 123 -0.84 20.49 -1.04
CA HIS A 123 -0.64 21.01 0.31
C HIS A 123 -2.00 21.23 1.00
N PRO A 124 -2.15 20.84 2.28
CA PRO A 124 -3.35 21.14 3.04
C PRO A 124 -3.57 22.65 3.09
N THR A 125 -4.80 23.05 2.82
CA THR A 125 -5.24 24.44 2.96
C THR A 125 -6.38 24.46 3.96
N LEU A 126 -6.23 25.28 5.00
CA LEU A 126 -7.29 25.50 5.98
C LEU A 126 -8.47 26.19 5.30
N ILE A 127 -9.66 25.66 5.53
CA ILE A 127 -10.93 26.19 5.03
C ILE A 127 -11.91 26.34 6.19
N GLU A 128 -12.67 27.43 6.16
CA GLU A 128 -13.74 27.71 7.10
C GLU A 128 -15.09 27.53 6.40
N THR A 129 -15.67 26.34 6.49
CA THR A 129 -16.97 26.04 5.90
C THR A 129 -17.62 24.83 6.56
N GLU A 130 -18.92 24.93 6.84
CA GLU A 130 -19.77 23.81 7.23
C GLU A 130 -20.38 23.07 6.03
N GLN A 131 -20.21 23.61 4.83
CA GLN A 131 -20.80 23.13 3.57
C GLN A 131 -19.82 22.24 2.81
N ILE A 132 -19.29 21.21 3.48
CA ILE A 132 -18.25 20.32 2.93
C ILE A 132 -18.78 19.53 1.72
N ASP A 133 -20.07 19.22 1.69
CA ASP A 133 -20.76 18.61 0.56
C ASP A 133 -20.61 19.42 -0.74
N THR A 134 -20.57 20.74 -0.66
CA THR A 134 -20.41 21.63 -1.83
C THR A 134 -19.00 21.62 -2.44
N LEU A 135 -18.02 21.08 -1.72
CA LEU A 135 -16.65 20.91 -2.23
C LEU A 135 -16.55 19.76 -3.24
N TYR A 136 -17.59 18.93 -3.32
CA TYR A 136 -17.64 17.76 -4.17
C TYR A 136 -18.68 17.92 -5.27
N PRO A 137 -18.36 17.60 -6.53
CA PRO A 137 -19.39 17.50 -7.55
C PRO A 137 -20.37 16.35 -7.22
N PRO A 138 -21.66 16.44 -7.60
CA PRO A 138 -22.66 15.43 -7.27
C PRO A 138 -22.30 14.00 -7.71
N GLU A 139 -21.56 13.85 -8.81
CA GLU A 139 -21.11 12.57 -9.36
C GLU A 139 -19.90 11.94 -8.64
N ALA A 140 -19.34 12.60 -7.61
CA ALA A 140 -18.10 12.18 -6.94
C ALA A 140 -18.22 10.97 -6.00
N GLY A 141 -19.45 10.52 -5.71
CA GLY A 141 -19.70 9.41 -4.77
C GLY A 141 -19.08 9.65 -3.40
N SER A 142 -19.10 10.89 -2.90
CA SER A 142 -18.31 11.31 -1.75
C SER A 142 -18.71 10.58 -0.47
N LYS A 143 -17.71 10.11 0.26
CA LYS A 143 -17.86 9.40 1.54
C LYS A 143 -17.16 10.14 2.67
N CYS A 144 -17.62 9.92 3.89
CA CYS A 144 -17.02 10.43 5.12
C CYS A 144 -16.72 9.26 6.06
N GLY A 145 -15.46 9.11 6.46
CA GLY A 145 -15.06 8.22 7.56
C GLY A 145 -15.11 8.98 8.88
N ILE A 146 -15.90 8.49 9.83
CA ILE A 146 -15.98 9.04 11.20
C ILE A 146 -15.08 8.21 12.11
N PHE A 147 -14.23 8.89 12.87
CA PHE A 147 -13.31 8.27 13.81
C PHE A 147 -13.61 8.71 15.23
N GLN A 148 -13.72 7.74 16.13
CA GLN A 148 -13.70 8.02 17.56
C GLN A 148 -12.27 7.95 18.07
N THR A 149 -11.82 9.01 18.74
CA THR A 149 -10.49 9.07 19.34
C THR A 149 -10.58 9.21 20.86
N GLY A 150 -9.47 8.96 21.55
CA GLY A 150 -9.38 9.17 23.00
C GLY A 150 -9.64 10.62 23.45
N ILE A 151 -9.61 11.57 22.52
CA ILE A 151 -9.85 13.00 22.74
C ILE A 151 -10.99 13.54 21.86
N GLY A 152 -11.92 12.68 21.45
CA GLY A 152 -13.14 13.03 20.73
C GLY A 152 -13.14 12.68 19.26
N GLU A 153 -14.13 13.17 18.53
CA GLU A 153 -14.38 12.76 17.15
C GLU A 153 -13.53 13.53 16.14
N ILE A 154 -13.08 12.83 15.09
CA ILE A 154 -12.52 13.45 13.89
C ILE A 154 -13.17 12.81 12.65
N ALA A 155 -13.43 13.60 11.62
CA ALA A 155 -14.03 13.13 10.38
C ALA A 155 -13.11 13.39 9.19
N VAL A 156 -13.04 12.43 8.27
CA VAL A 156 -12.31 12.61 7.01
C VAL A 156 -13.23 12.33 5.83
N TYR A 157 -13.33 13.32 4.95
CA TYR A 157 -14.16 13.28 3.76
C TYR A 157 -13.31 12.98 2.53
N PHE A 158 -13.88 12.20 1.64
CA PHE A 158 -13.27 11.77 0.39
C PHE A 158 -14.28 11.93 -0.73
N GLY A 159 -13.88 12.48 -1.86
CA GLY A 159 -14.72 12.52 -3.05
C GLY A 159 -13.89 12.79 -4.30
N PHE A 160 -14.14 11.99 -5.33
CA PHE A 160 -13.34 11.95 -6.54
C PHE A 160 -14.22 12.00 -7.78
N VAL A 161 -13.89 12.90 -8.71
CA VAL A 161 -14.51 12.95 -10.04
C VAL A 161 -13.44 12.72 -11.10
N GLY A 162 -13.72 11.77 -11.97
CA GLY A 162 -12.89 11.45 -13.12
C GLY A 162 -13.66 10.56 -14.07
N GLN A 163 -13.44 10.76 -15.37
CA GLN A 163 -13.86 9.77 -16.35
C GLN A 163 -12.97 8.54 -16.18
N LEU A 164 -13.57 7.42 -15.77
CA LEU A 164 -13.01 6.14 -16.18
C LEU A 164 -13.08 6.00 -17.71
N GLY A 165 -13.86 6.80 -18.45
CA GLY A 165 -13.93 6.71 -19.92
C GLY A 165 -12.63 6.89 -20.70
N GLU A 166 -11.65 7.62 -20.16
CA GLU A 166 -10.30 7.75 -20.77
C GLU A 166 -9.20 7.07 -19.92
N ILE A 167 -9.58 6.54 -18.75
CA ILE A 167 -8.72 5.77 -17.83
C ILE A 167 -9.02 4.26 -17.93
N LEU A 168 -10.12 3.88 -18.59
CA LEU A 168 -10.48 2.50 -18.95
C LEU A 168 -9.67 1.97 -20.12
N ASP A 169 -9.03 2.86 -20.89
CA ASP A 169 -8.07 2.50 -21.94
C ASP A 169 -6.64 3.00 -21.63
N GLN A 170 -6.42 3.51 -20.41
CA GLN A 170 -5.09 3.83 -19.88
C GLN A 170 -5.05 3.42 -18.39
N GLU A 171 -5.22 2.13 -18.12
CA GLU A 171 -4.19 1.48 -17.31
C GLU A 171 -2.86 1.93 -17.96
N GLY A 172 -2.05 2.77 -17.30
CA GLY A 172 -0.64 2.80 -17.70
C GLY A 172 -0.25 1.33 -17.70
N PRO A 173 0.16 0.80 -18.88
CA PRO A 173 -0.23 -0.53 -19.38
C PRO A 173 -0.25 -1.45 -18.20
N GLU A 174 -1.38 -2.14 -17.86
CA GLU A 174 -1.44 -3.09 -16.73
C GLU A 174 -0.04 -3.60 -16.56
N ALA A 175 0.70 -3.13 -15.54
CA ALA A 175 2.12 -3.43 -15.49
C ALA A 175 2.09 -4.90 -15.21
N GLU A 176 2.13 -5.68 -16.29
CA GLU A 176 1.49 -6.99 -16.40
C GLU A 176 1.87 -7.68 -15.12
N LYS A 177 0.87 -7.92 -14.25
CA LYS A 177 1.09 -8.25 -12.83
C LYS A 177 2.36 -9.09 -12.77
N LYS A 178 3.45 -8.51 -12.23
CA LYS A 178 4.81 -9.01 -12.53
C LYS A 178 4.81 -10.54 -12.42
N ARG A 179 5.21 -11.19 -13.51
CA ARG A 179 5.02 -12.62 -13.71
C ARG A 179 6.06 -13.34 -12.86
N LEU A 180 5.59 -14.01 -11.83
CA LEU A 180 6.42 -14.81 -10.94
C LEU A 180 6.26 -16.27 -11.29
N LEU A 181 7.39 -16.97 -11.35
CA LEU A 181 7.41 -18.42 -11.46
C LEU A 181 8.03 -18.99 -10.18
N VAL A 182 7.25 -19.75 -9.42
CA VAL A 182 7.73 -20.50 -8.26
C VAL A 182 8.16 -21.88 -8.72
N VAL A 183 9.42 -22.24 -8.49
CA VAL A 183 9.99 -23.52 -8.89
C VAL A 183 10.36 -24.30 -7.63
N ASP A 184 9.56 -25.30 -7.30
CA ASP A 184 9.69 -26.06 -6.05
C ASP A 184 9.10 -27.46 -6.20
N PRO A 185 9.85 -28.54 -5.92
CA PRO A 185 9.30 -29.90 -5.99
C PRO A 185 8.20 -30.16 -4.96
N ASP A 186 8.08 -29.34 -3.90
CA ASP A 186 7.00 -29.44 -2.93
C ASP A 186 5.77 -28.62 -3.37
N GLU A 187 4.72 -29.33 -3.80
CA GLU A 187 3.44 -28.73 -4.22
C GLU A 187 2.78 -27.89 -3.13
N LEU A 188 2.96 -28.24 -1.86
CA LEU A 188 2.41 -27.46 -0.74
C LEU A 188 3.12 -26.11 -0.60
N SER A 189 4.44 -26.09 -0.76
CA SER A 189 5.23 -24.87 -0.81
C SER A 189 4.82 -24.00 -2.01
N CYS A 190 4.64 -24.58 -3.20
CA CYS A 190 4.12 -23.88 -4.38
C CYS A 190 2.75 -23.22 -4.11
N ALA A 191 1.80 -23.96 -3.54
CA ALA A 191 0.48 -23.46 -3.21
C ALA A 191 0.51 -22.33 -2.16
N LEU A 192 1.39 -22.44 -1.16
CA LEU A 192 1.63 -21.41 -0.14
C LEU A 192 2.13 -20.12 -0.79
N PHE A 193 3.20 -20.17 -1.57
CA PHE A 193 3.76 -18.97 -2.22
C PHE A 193 2.77 -18.33 -3.19
N LYS A 194 2.04 -19.15 -3.98
CA LYS A 194 0.95 -18.68 -4.82
C LYS A 194 -0.13 -17.97 -4.00
N GLY A 195 -0.59 -18.56 -2.90
CA GLY A 195 -1.56 -17.94 -2.00
C GLY A 195 -1.07 -16.61 -1.41
N LEU A 196 0.20 -16.54 -1.01
CA LEU A 196 0.79 -15.32 -0.44
C LEU A 196 0.93 -14.18 -1.47
N LEU A 197 1.14 -14.51 -2.76
CA LEU A 197 1.58 -13.58 -3.79
C LEU A 197 0.52 -13.26 -4.86
N HIS A 198 -0.51 -14.08 -5.05
CA HIS A 198 -1.50 -13.93 -6.13
C HIS A 198 -2.24 -12.58 -6.16
N GLU A 199 -2.40 -11.94 -4.99
CA GLU A 199 -3.03 -10.62 -4.87
C GLU A 199 -2.22 -9.55 -5.63
N ARG A 200 -0.88 -9.69 -5.67
CA ARG A 200 0.06 -8.68 -6.19
C ARG A 200 0.77 -9.07 -7.49
N TYR A 201 0.87 -10.36 -7.78
CA TYR A 201 1.65 -10.90 -8.89
C TYR A 201 0.85 -11.95 -9.67
N GLN A 202 1.21 -12.19 -10.95
CA GLN A 202 0.75 -13.37 -11.68
C GLN A 202 1.69 -14.51 -11.32
N VAL A 203 1.20 -15.50 -10.57
CA VAL A 203 2.05 -16.55 -10.03
C VAL A 203 1.77 -17.87 -10.73
N GLN A 204 2.76 -18.34 -11.47
CA GLN A 204 2.85 -19.71 -11.98
C GLN A 204 3.75 -20.55 -11.08
N THR A 205 3.61 -21.87 -11.19
CA THR A 205 4.31 -22.84 -10.36
C THR A 205 4.82 -23.96 -11.26
N ALA A 206 6.06 -24.37 -11.07
CA ALA A 206 6.67 -25.53 -11.71
C ALA A 206 7.30 -26.41 -10.62
N SER A 207 7.32 -27.72 -10.82
CA SER A 207 7.90 -28.67 -9.87
C SER A 207 9.35 -29.01 -10.19
N THR A 208 9.82 -28.66 -11.39
CA THR A 208 11.18 -28.92 -11.87
C THR A 208 11.75 -27.73 -12.64
N VAL A 209 13.08 -27.68 -12.79
CA VAL A 209 13.77 -26.64 -13.57
C VAL A 209 13.45 -26.79 -15.05
N GLU A 210 13.31 -28.01 -15.54
CA GLU A 210 12.95 -28.31 -16.93
C GLU A 210 11.55 -27.77 -17.28
N GLU A 211 10.56 -28.00 -16.40
CA GLU A 211 9.22 -27.39 -16.53
C GLU A 211 9.32 -25.87 -16.50
N ALA A 212 10.13 -25.32 -15.59
CA ALA A 212 10.33 -23.88 -15.51
C ALA A 212 10.90 -23.29 -16.81
N PHE A 213 11.81 -24.00 -17.47
CA PHE A 213 12.34 -23.59 -18.77
C PHE A 213 11.26 -23.59 -19.87
N MET A 214 10.41 -24.63 -19.89
CA MET A 214 9.32 -24.72 -20.86
C MET A 214 8.28 -23.61 -20.64
N ASP A 215 7.87 -23.39 -19.39
CA ASP A 215 6.89 -22.38 -19.03
C ASP A 215 7.41 -20.97 -19.25
N SER A 216 8.68 -20.74 -18.96
CA SER A 216 9.30 -19.42 -19.14
C SER A 216 9.46 -19.04 -20.61
N ALA A 217 9.57 -20.01 -21.53
CA ALA A 217 9.56 -19.75 -22.96
C ALA A 217 8.18 -19.31 -23.50
N LEU A 218 7.10 -19.63 -22.77
CA LEU A 218 5.72 -19.29 -23.15
C LEU A 218 5.17 -18.08 -22.39
N ASN A 219 5.61 -17.89 -21.15
CA ASN A 219 5.03 -16.94 -20.21
C ASN A 219 6.01 -15.89 -19.69
N GLU A 220 7.28 -15.93 -20.08
CA GLU A 220 8.29 -14.87 -19.88
C GLU A 220 8.27 -14.23 -18.45
N PRO A 221 8.60 -14.98 -17.39
CA PRO A 221 8.54 -14.46 -16.02
C PRO A 221 9.50 -13.29 -15.81
N ASP A 222 9.10 -12.33 -14.98
CA ASP A 222 9.95 -11.23 -14.54
C ASP A 222 10.89 -11.66 -13.40
N LEU A 223 10.44 -12.60 -12.56
CA LEU A 223 11.24 -13.15 -11.46
C LEU A 223 10.90 -14.62 -11.20
N ILE A 224 11.93 -15.41 -10.92
CA ILE A 224 11.82 -16.80 -10.52
C ILE A 224 12.13 -16.91 -9.02
N LEU A 225 11.20 -17.53 -8.29
CA LEU A 225 11.38 -17.99 -6.93
C LEU A 225 11.87 -19.44 -6.99
N LEU A 226 13.19 -19.64 -6.92
CA LEU A 226 13.81 -20.95 -7.15
C LEU A 226 14.17 -21.63 -5.84
N GLU A 227 13.55 -22.78 -5.55
CA GLU A 227 14.03 -23.64 -4.48
C GLU A 227 15.40 -24.23 -4.83
N ILE A 228 16.34 -24.07 -3.91
CA ILE A 228 17.56 -24.87 -3.90
C ILE A 228 17.63 -25.68 -2.60
N ASP A 229 17.75 -26.98 -2.74
CA ASP A 229 18.21 -27.86 -1.70
C ASP A 229 19.72 -27.73 -1.58
N ALA A 230 20.15 -27.06 -0.51
CA ALA A 230 21.54 -26.69 -0.31
C ALA A 230 22.48 -27.87 -0.01
N ASP A 231 21.94 -29.09 0.16
CA ASP A 231 22.73 -30.32 0.33
C ASP A 231 23.20 -30.92 -1.01
N HIS A 232 22.60 -30.50 -2.12
CA HIS A 232 22.91 -31.02 -3.46
C HIS A 232 23.49 -29.90 -4.33
N GLY A 233 24.82 -29.86 -4.47
CA GLY A 233 25.56 -28.85 -5.25
C GLY A 233 25.23 -28.75 -6.75
N HIS A 234 24.26 -29.52 -7.24
CA HIS A 234 23.74 -29.48 -8.61
C HIS A 234 22.61 -28.45 -8.79
N GLN A 235 22.06 -27.85 -7.73
CA GLN A 235 20.90 -26.94 -7.87
C GLN A 235 21.26 -25.45 -7.96
N ALA A 236 22.41 -25.03 -7.43
CA ALA A 236 22.96 -23.70 -7.73
C ALA A 236 23.31 -23.55 -9.23
N GLU A 237 23.56 -24.67 -9.91
CA GLU A 237 23.78 -24.74 -11.35
C GLU A 237 22.53 -24.33 -12.14
N ALA A 238 21.33 -24.50 -11.59
CA ALA A 238 20.09 -24.03 -12.23
C ALA A 238 20.08 -22.51 -12.35
N VAL A 239 20.61 -21.78 -11.35
CA VAL A 239 20.78 -20.32 -11.43
C VAL A 239 21.68 -19.96 -12.60
N ARG A 240 22.82 -20.66 -12.74
CA ARG A 240 23.76 -20.47 -13.85
C ARG A 240 23.08 -20.74 -15.20
N GLN A 241 22.37 -21.86 -15.32
CA GLN A 241 21.67 -22.25 -16.55
C GLN A 241 20.59 -21.24 -16.96
N ILE A 242 19.82 -20.72 -16.00
CA ILE A 242 18.80 -19.69 -16.26
C ILE A 242 19.47 -18.40 -16.72
N LYS A 243 20.52 -17.93 -16.02
CA LYS A 243 21.21 -16.69 -16.37
C LYS A 243 22.02 -16.76 -17.67
N GLU A 244 22.51 -17.94 -18.06
CA GLU A 244 23.20 -18.15 -19.33
C GLU A 244 22.24 -18.38 -20.52
N SER A 245 20.95 -18.58 -20.25
CA SER A 245 19.94 -18.74 -21.29
C SER A 245 19.60 -17.39 -21.92
N PRO A 246 19.72 -17.22 -23.26
CA PRO A 246 19.35 -15.96 -23.93
C PRO A 246 17.88 -15.57 -23.75
N LEU A 247 17.00 -16.54 -23.44
CA LEU A 247 15.58 -16.29 -23.21
C LEU A 247 15.28 -15.83 -21.78
N MET A 248 16.22 -15.99 -20.84
CA MET A 248 16.00 -15.75 -19.41
C MET A 248 17.11 -14.96 -18.73
N GLU A 249 18.08 -14.44 -19.49
CA GLU A 249 19.21 -13.67 -18.96
C GLU A 249 18.76 -12.47 -18.10
N ASN A 250 17.62 -11.86 -18.45
CA ASN A 250 17.04 -10.69 -17.79
C ASN A 250 16.06 -11.04 -16.65
N VAL A 251 15.80 -12.33 -16.40
CA VAL A 251 14.86 -12.77 -15.36
C VAL A 251 15.55 -12.70 -14.01
N GLU A 252 14.93 -12.03 -13.03
CA GLU A 252 15.48 -11.97 -11.68
C GLU A 252 15.32 -13.30 -10.96
N ILE A 253 16.30 -13.69 -10.13
CA ILE A 253 16.25 -14.96 -9.40
C ILE A 253 16.33 -14.68 -7.92
N LEU A 254 15.26 -14.99 -7.20
CA LEU A 254 15.22 -14.99 -5.74
C LEU A 254 15.28 -16.45 -5.26
N VAL A 255 16.36 -16.79 -4.57
CA VAL A 255 16.53 -18.14 -4.04
C VAL A 255 15.59 -18.35 -2.85
N ILE A 256 14.95 -19.51 -2.81
CA ILE A 256 14.24 -20.00 -1.65
C ILE A 256 14.95 -21.29 -1.19
N THR A 257 15.07 -21.52 0.11
CA THR A 257 15.64 -22.77 0.62
C THR A 257 15.17 -23.10 2.03
N SER A 258 15.02 -24.38 2.34
CA SER A 258 14.80 -24.85 3.72
C SER A 258 16.09 -25.01 4.53
N ASN A 259 17.26 -24.97 3.88
CA ASN A 259 18.56 -25.29 4.47
C ASN A 259 19.44 -24.04 4.65
N ARG A 260 20.16 -23.95 5.77
CA ARG A 260 21.05 -22.81 6.10
C ARG A 260 22.48 -22.97 5.57
N SER A 261 22.78 -23.99 4.75
CA SER A 261 24.10 -24.21 4.19
C SER A 261 24.56 -23.00 3.37
N THR A 262 25.60 -22.34 3.86
CA THR A 262 26.13 -21.09 3.29
C THR A 262 26.80 -21.31 1.94
N THR A 263 27.29 -22.52 1.65
CA THR A 263 28.00 -22.82 0.39
C THR A 263 27.09 -22.71 -0.83
N ALA A 264 25.89 -23.30 -0.79
CA ALA A 264 24.98 -23.27 -1.93
C ALA A 264 24.42 -21.85 -2.18
N ILE A 265 24.13 -21.10 -1.12
CA ILE A 265 23.68 -19.70 -1.20
C ILE A 265 24.78 -18.84 -1.83
N ILE A 266 26.04 -18.97 -1.39
CA ILE A 266 27.17 -18.24 -1.96
C ILE A 266 27.35 -18.59 -3.45
N GLN A 267 27.22 -19.86 -3.82
CA GLN A 267 27.28 -20.28 -5.23
C GLN A 267 26.15 -19.68 -6.06
N ALA A 268 24.91 -19.66 -5.56
CA ALA A 268 23.79 -19.04 -6.24
C ALA A 268 24.00 -17.53 -6.48
N PHE A 269 24.55 -16.82 -5.49
CA PHE A 269 24.94 -15.41 -5.66
C PHE A 269 26.02 -15.23 -6.73
N ASN A 270 27.06 -16.07 -6.74
CA ASN A 270 28.10 -16.03 -7.77
C ASN A 270 27.55 -16.31 -9.18
N HIS A 271 26.44 -17.04 -9.28
CA HIS A 271 25.74 -17.31 -10.53
C HIS A 271 24.67 -16.29 -10.89
N GLY A 272 24.48 -15.23 -10.08
CA GLY A 272 23.60 -14.11 -10.41
C GLY A 272 22.24 -14.09 -9.72
N ALA A 273 22.05 -14.83 -8.62
CA ALA A 273 20.88 -14.66 -7.76
C ALA A 273 20.86 -13.26 -7.12
N ALA A 274 19.69 -12.64 -7.05
CA ALA A 274 19.51 -11.29 -6.52
C ALA A 274 19.49 -11.24 -4.98
N ASP A 275 18.86 -12.23 -4.35
CA ASP A 275 18.78 -12.40 -2.90
C ASP A 275 18.33 -13.84 -2.56
N TYR A 276 18.18 -14.17 -1.27
CA TYR A 276 17.64 -15.46 -0.81
C TYR A 276 16.62 -15.31 0.34
N ILE A 277 15.80 -16.35 0.52
CA ILE A 277 14.81 -16.53 1.59
C ILE A 277 14.93 -17.93 2.20
N LEU A 278 14.93 -17.98 3.53
CA LEU A 278 14.78 -19.23 4.27
C LEU A 278 13.30 -19.55 4.44
N LYS A 279 12.81 -20.68 3.90
CA LYS A 279 11.40 -21.11 4.05
C LYS A 279 10.99 -21.27 5.51
N THR A 280 11.94 -21.64 6.36
CA THR A 280 11.74 -21.83 7.80
C THR A 280 11.70 -20.52 8.58
N ASP A 281 12.02 -19.39 7.96
CA ASP A 281 12.27 -18.13 8.65
C ASP A 281 11.96 -16.91 7.75
N PHE A 282 10.67 -16.73 7.41
CA PHE A 282 10.22 -15.56 6.65
C PHE A 282 8.79 -15.12 7.01
N THR A 283 8.46 -13.87 6.69
CA THR A 283 7.09 -13.33 6.73
C THR A 283 6.66 -12.87 5.34
N LYS A 284 5.34 -12.74 5.11
CA LYS A 284 4.80 -12.23 3.83
C LYS A 284 5.41 -10.87 3.47
N GLN A 285 5.65 -9.99 4.44
CA GLN A 285 6.26 -8.69 4.19
C GLN A 285 7.74 -8.76 3.82
N ILE A 286 8.52 -9.65 4.45
CA ILE A 286 9.93 -9.86 4.08
C ILE A 286 10.03 -10.42 2.66
N LEU A 287 9.16 -11.39 2.33
CA LEU A 287 9.07 -11.97 0.99
C LEU A 287 8.76 -10.91 -0.07
N ILE A 288 7.70 -10.12 0.12
CA ILE A 288 7.34 -9.03 -0.80
C ILE A 288 8.47 -8.01 -0.89
N GLY A 289 9.08 -7.64 0.24
CA GLY A 289 10.15 -6.65 0.25
C GLY A 289 11.38 -7.08 -0.55
N LYS A 290 11.72 -8.37 -0.52
CA LYS A 290 12.82 -8.94 -1.32
C LYS A 290 12.46 -9.04 -2.80
N ILE A 291 11.24 -9.45 -3.14
CA ILE A 291 10.74 -9.49 -4.52
C ILE A 291 10.74 -8.10 -5.14
N GLU A 292 10.19 -7.09 -4.46
CA GLU A 292 10.17 -5.71 -4.97
C GLU A 292 11.58 -5.18 -5.17
N ARG A 293 12.50 -5.41 -4.23
CA ARG A 293 13.89 -4.99 -4.37
C ARG A 293 14.59 -5.65 -5.56
N ALA A 294 14.40 -6.95 -5.75
CA ALA A 294 14.96 -7.67 -6.90
C ALA A 294 14.42 -7.12 -8.22
N LEU A 295 13.12 -6.81 -8.29
CA LEU A 295 12.48 -6.17 -9.44
C LEU A 295 12.82 -4.67 -9.58
N GLY A 296 13.74 -4.12 -8.78
CA GLY A 296 14.14 -2.71 -8.84
C GLY A 296 13.11 -1.71 -8.30
N ARG A 297 12.17 -2.16 -7.47
CA ARG A 297 11.09 -1.36 -6.87
C ARG A 297 11.32 -1.10 -5.38
N THR A 298 10.80 0.01 -4.86
CA THR A 298 10.86 0.32 -3.42
C THR A 298 9.89 -0.57 -2.64
N PRO A 299 10.35 -1.37 -1.66
CA PRO A 299 9.50 -2.32 -0.96
C PRO A 299 8.45 -1.61 -0.08
N VAL A 300 7.18 -1.98 -0.25
CA VAL A 300 6.06 -1.50 0.59
C VAL A 300 6.04 -2.30 1.89
N VAL A 301 6.65 -1.76 2.95
CA VAL A 301 6.68 -2.42 4.27
C VAL A 301 5.37 -2.15 5.02
N LYS A 302 4.60 -3.20 5.34
CA LYS A 302 3.54 -3.15 6.35
C LYS A 302 4.10 -3.67 7.67
N GLU A 303 4.16 -2.86 8.71
CA GLU A 303 4.61 -3.31 10.04
C GLU A 303 3.70 -4.44 10.58
N VAL A 304 4.33 -5.51 11.06
CA VAL A 304 3.68 -6.55 11.86
C VAL A 304 3.84 -6.12 13.32
N VAL A 305 2.73 -5.78 13.97
CA VAL A 305 2.70 -5.61 15.43
C VAL A 305 2.75 -7.01 16.05
N THR A 306 3.92 -7.43 16.52
CA THR A 306 4.07 -8.62 17.35
C THR A 306 3.62 -8.30 18.77
N THR A 307 2.43 -8.78 19.13
CA THR A 307 2.01 -8.90 20.52
C THR A 307 2.83 -10.00 21.19
N THR A 308 3.56 -9.68 22.26
CA THR A 308 3.89 -10.70 23.27
C THR A 308 3.63 -10.13 24.66
N LYS A 309 2.96 -10.97 25.45
CA LYS A 309 2.40 -10.81 26.81
C LYS A 309 3.32 -10.17 27.84
#